data_AF-A0A3L8B8M5-F1
#
_entry.id   AF-A0A3L8B8M5-F1
#
_cell.length_a   1.000
_cell.length_b   1.000
_cell.length_c   1.000
_cell.angle_alpha   90.00
_cell.angle_beta   90.00
_cell.angle_gamma   90.00
#
_symmetry.space_group_name_H-M   'P 1'
#
loop_
_entity.id
_entity.type
_entity.pdbx_description
1 polymer ?
#
loop_
_entity_poly.entity_id
_entity_poly.type
_entity_poly.pdbx_seq_one_letter_code
_entity_poly.pdbx_strand_id
1 'polypeptide(L)'
;MATTTRSIHTIGDMGTPDFSSCPVSRGMLLSAFSENVAITLDVILRAVAGGLLFWLLGYGLPVPPGLSFFAALSASLGVLYLANLADVNNVRDGIISTVSAFLVWGILAFDANNAALVGLTLFAHLMVAFFAGFARVSGSLRDMALWPVLFGGLGITLVGFVDLFLI
;
A
#
# COMPACT_ATOMS: atom_id res chain seq x y z
N MET A 1 -33.26 -24.10 49.70
CA MET A 1 -32.86 -25.53 49.58
C MET A 1 -33.39 -26.00 48.24
N ALA A 2 -32.53 -25.95 47.22
CA ALA A 2 -31.93 -27.12 46.57
C ALA A 2 -32.83 -27.71 45.45
N THR A 3 -32.59 -27.38 44.17
CA THR A 3 -31.78 -28.10 43.16
C THR A 3 -32.52 -29.25 42.44
N THR A 4 -32.62 -29.14 41.09
CA THR A 4 -32.44 -30.20 40.03
C THR A 4 -33.33 -31.48 40.08
N THR A 5 -33.78 -32.10 38.97
CA THR A 5 -32.96 -32.86 37.98
C THR A 5 -33.85 -33.56 36.90
N ARG A 6 -33.36 -33.58 35.64
CA ARG A 6 -33.50 -34.53 34.49
C ARG A 6 -34.54 -35.68 34.45
N SER A 7 -35.03 -35.96 33.22
CA SER A 7 -34.69 -37.12 32.33
C SER A 7 -35.38 -36.91 30.96
N ILE A 8 -34.77 -36.96 29.76
CA ILE A 8 -33.99 -37.95 28.97
C ILE A 8 -34.85 -38.98 28.18
N HIS A 9 -34.79 -38.79 26.85
CA HIS A 9 -34.98 -39.68 25.69
C HIS A 9 -36.37 -40.21 25.29
N THR A 10 -36.77 -39.89 24.04
CA THR A 10 -37.06 -40.93 23.03
C THR A 10 -36.59 -40.45 21.66
N ILE A 11 -35.71 -41.25 21.05
CA ILE A 11 -35.19 -41.16 19.69
C ILE A 11 -36.23 -41.80 18.78
N GLY A 12 -36.63 -41.11 17.71
CA GLY A 12 -37.44 -41.73 16.66
C GLY A 12 -38.32 -40.75 15.91
N ASP A 13 -37.72 -39.89 15.10
CA ASP A 13 -38.29 -39.53 13.80
C ASP A 13 -37.16 -39.04 12.88
N MET A 14 -36.61 -40.00 12.13
CA MET A 14 -35.79 -39.73 10.95
C MET A 14 -36.74 -39.33 9.82
N GLY A 15 -37.11 -38.05 9.78
CA GLY A 15 -37.82 -37.44 8.66
C GLY A 15 -36.99 -36.27 8.15
N THR A 16 -36.27 -36.50 7.05
CA THR A 16 -35.61 -35.51 6.17
C THR A 16 -34.63 -34.52 6.83
N PRO A 17 -33.32 -34.51 6.48
CA PRO A 17 -32.54 -33.31 6.73
C PRO A 17 -33.20 -32.19 5.90
N ASP A 18 -33.82 -31.23 6.57
CA ASP A 18 -34.07 -29.93 5.99
C ASP A 18 -32.69 -29.40 5.60
N PHE A 19 -32.33 -29.63 4.33
CA PHE A 19 -31.34 -28.83 3.65
C PHE A 19 -31.93 -27.41 3.64
N SER A 20 -31.67 -26.69 4.72
CA SER A 20 -31.65 -25.24 4.76
C SER A 20 -30.67 -24.81 3.67
N SER A 21 -31.20 -24.69 2.47
CA SER A 21 -30.53 -24.21 1.28
C SER A 21 -30.36 -22.71 1.50
N CYS A 22 -29.36 -22.37 2.30
CA CYS A 22 -29.01 -21.00 2.64
C CYS A 22 -28.82 -20.22 1.32
N PRO A 23 -29.76 -19.37 0.88
CA PRO A 23 -29.62 -18.60 -0.36
C PRO A 23 -28.58 -17.48 -0.18
N VAL A 24 -28.11 -17.32 1.05
CA VAL A 24 -27.23 -16.27 1.54
C VAL A 24 -25.78 -16.48 1.07
N SER A 25 -25.34 -17.70 0.73
CA SER A 25 -23.93 -17.95 0.37
C SER A 25 -23.54 -17.34 -0.98
N ARG A 26 -24.40 -17.43 -2.00
CA ARG A 26 -24.09 -16.94 -3.35
C ARG A 26 -24.17 -15.42 -3.45
N GLY A 27 -25.15 -14.81 -2.77
CA GLY A 27 -25.28 -13.36 -2.65
C GLY A 27 -24.14 -12.72 -1.86
N MET A 28 -23.77 -13.30 -0.71
CA MET A 28 -22.63 -12.81 0.08
C MET A 28 -21.31 -12.96 -0.67
N LEU A 29 -21.07 -14.09 -1.36
CA LEU A 29 -19.87 -14.27 -2.17
C LEU A 29 -19.80 -13.26 -3.33
N LEU A 30 -20.88 -13.09 -4.10
CA LEU A 30 -20.92 -12.11 -5.19
C LEU A 30 -20.75 -10.67 -4.68
N SER A 31 -21.34 -10.33 -3.52
CA SER A 31 -21.15 -9.01 -2.91
C SER A 31 -19.70 -8.80 -2.48
N ALA A 32 -19.07 -9.80 -1.84
CA ALA A 32 -17.68 -9.75 -1.42
C ALA A 32 -16.71 -9.68 -2.62
N PHE A 33 -17.01 -10.39 -3.71
CA PHE A 33 -16.27 -10.25 -4.97
C PHE A 33 -16.45 -8.86 -5.57
N SER A 34 -17.68 -8.34 -5.63
CA SER A 34 -17.94 -6.99 -6.17
C SER A 34 -17.25 -5.90 -5.35
N GLU A 35 -17.20 -6.05 -4.03
CA GLU A 35 -16.56 -5.10 -3.12
C GLU A 35 -15.04 -5.16 -3.24
N ASN A 36 -14.47 -6.37 -3.32
CA ASN A 36 -13.04 -6.56 -3.57
C ASN A 36 -12.62 -6.03 -4.95
N VAL A 37 -13.45 -6.22 -5.98
CA VAL A 37 -13.22 -5.69 -7.33
C VAL A 37 -13.26 -4.17 -7.31
N ALA A 38 -14.25 -3.56 -6.65
CA ALA A 38 -14.35 -2.10 -6.54
C ALA A 38 -13.14 -1.50 -5.82
N ILE A 39 -12.69 -2.11 -4.72
CA ILE A 39 -11.48 -1.70 -3.99
C ILE A 39 -10.24 -1.84 -4.87
N THR A 40 -10.11 -2.96 -5.59
CA THR A 40 -8.95 -3.20 -6.47
C THR A 40 -8.92 -2.19 -7.61
N LEU A 41 -10.08 -1.90 -8.20
CA LEU A 41 -10.20 -0.93 -9.28
C LEU A 41 -9.85 0.49 -8.79
N ASP A 42 -10.29 0.90 -7.60
CA ASP A 42 -9.93 2.20 -7.01
C ASP A 42 -8.41 2.32 -6.79
N VAL A 43 -7.77 1.27 -6.26
CA VAL A 43 -6.31 1.23 -6.06
C VAL A 43 -5.58 1.32 -7.40
N ILE A 44 -6.02 0.57 -8.41
CA ILE A 44 -5.43 0.61 -9.76
C ILE A 44 -5.61 2.00 -10.39
N LEU A 45 -6.81 2.58 -10.31
CA LEU A 45 -7.10 3.89 -10.87
C LEU A 45 -6.20 4.96 -10.26
N ARG A 46 -6.03 4.96 -8.94
CA ARG A 46 -5.15 5.89 -8.22
C ARG A 46 -3.68 5.67 -8.57
N ALA A 47 -3.24 4.43 -8.72
CA ALA A 47 -1.89 4.13 -9.17
C ALA A 47 -1.65 4.62 -10.61
N VAL A 48 -2.58 4.37 -11.53
CA VAL A 48 -2.51 4.87 -12.91
C VAL A 48 -2.52 6.40 -12.92
N ALA A 49 -3.37 7.04 -12.12
CA ALA A 49 -3.41 8.49 -12.00
C ALA A 49 -2.08 9.05 -11.47
N GLY A 50 -1.48 8.43 -10.45
CA GLY A 50 -0.16 8.78 -9.94
C GLY A 50 0.94 8.62 -10.98
N GLY A 51 0.93 7.49 -11.71
CA GLY A 51 1.87 7.24 -12.81
C GLY A 51 1.76 8.29 -13.92
N LEU A 52 0.55 8.59 -14.37
CA LEU A 52 0.28 9.62 -15.38
C LEU A 52 0.73 11.01 -14.91
N LEU A 53 0.46 11.36 -13.64
CA LEU A 53 0.85 12.65 -13.09
C LEU A 53 2.37 12.83 -13.07
N PHE A 54 3.11 11.82 -12.61
CA PHE A 54 4.58 11.87 -12.61
C PHE A 54 5.17 11.80 -14.03
N TRP A 55 4.53 11.07 -14.95
CA TRP A 55 4.92 11.06 -16.35
C TRP A 55 4.75 12.44 -17.00
N LEU A 56 3.60 13.09 -16.79
CA LEU A 56 3.32 14.44 -17.30
C LEU A 56 4.28 15.48 -16.70
N LEU A 57 4.58 15.37 -15.39
CA LEU A 57 5.58 16.22 -14.74
C LEU A 57 6.96 16.04 -15.37
N GLY A 58 7.36 14.79 -15.61
CA GLY A 58 8.62 14.46 -16.28
C GLY A 58 8.69 15.01 -17.70
N TYR A 59 7.61 14.85 -18.48
CA TYR A 59 7.52 15.36 -19.86
C TYR A 59 7.50 16.90 -19.91
N GLY A 60 6.93 17.56 -18.91
CA GLY A 60 6.89 19.02 -18.81
C GLY A 60 8.22 19.68 -18.45
N LEU A 61 9.24 18.91 -18.05
CA LEU A 61 10.54 19.47 -17.71
C LEU A 61 11.32 19.84 -18.98
N PRO A 62 11.87 21.07 -19.07
CA PRO A 62 12.61 21.53 -20.24
C PRO A 62 13.99 20.88 -20.40
N VAL A 63 14.50 20.24 -19.34
CA VAL A 63 15.81 19.57 -19.30
C VAL A 63 15.64 18.24 -18.56
N PRO A 64 16.27 17.14 -19.03
CA PRO A 64 16.21 15.88 -18.32
C PRO A 64 16.78 16.02 -16.91
N PRO A 65 16.08 15.49 -15.88
CA PRO A 65 16.50 15.62 -14.49
C PRO A 65 17.83 14.91 -14.24
N GLY A 66 18.76 15.59 -13.56
CA GLY A 66 20.04 15.01 -13.14
C GLY A 66 19.91 14.10 -11.90
N LEU A 67 20.97 13.35 -11.57
CA LEU A 67 21.00 12.47 -10.38
C LEU A 67 20.62 13.18 -9.08
N SER A 68 21.06 14.44 -8.92
CA SER A 68 20.76 15.26 -7.73
C SER A 68 19.26 15.52 -7.56
N PHE A 69 18.50 15.62 -8.65
CA PHE A 69 17.04 15.75 -8.59
C PHE A 69 16.41 14.50 -8.00
N PHE A 70 16.82 13.31 -8.46
CA PHE A 70 16.29 12.05 -7.96
C PHE A 70 16.70 11.78 -6.50
N ALA A 71 17.93 12.15 -6.12
CA ALA A 71 18.38 12.10 -4.73
C ALA A 71 17.55 13.04 -3.84
N ALA A 72 17.27 14.28 -4.30
CA ALA A 72 16.44 15.24 -3.58
C ALA A 72 14.97 14.78 -3.47
N LEU A 73 14.41 14.20 -4.53
CA LEU A 73 13.07 13.59 -4.52
C LEU A 73 12.99 12.45 -3.51
N SER A 74 14.00 11.58 -3.48
CA SER A 74 14.11 10.49 -2.51
C SER A 74 14.18 11.01 -1.07
N ALA A 75 15.02 12.02 -0.82
CA ALA A 75 15.11 12.66 0.49
C ALA A 75 13.79 13.30 0.94
N SER A 76 13.06 13.97 0.03
CA SER A 76 11.77 14.62 0.34
C SER A 76 10.66 13.61 0.62
N LEU A 77 10.65 12.46 -0.05
CA LEU A 77 9.76 11.34 0.28
C LEU A 77 10.06 10.79 1.68
N GLY A 78 11.32 10.73 2.08
CA GLY A 78 11.71 10.40 3.45
C GLY A 78 11.10 11.38 4.47
N VAL A 79 11.10 12.69 4.19
CA VAL A 79 10.45 13.69 5.05
C VAL A 79 8.93 13.48 5.09
N LEU A 80 8.32 13.15 3.96
CA LEU A 80 6.88 12.85 3.89
C LEU A 80 6.49 11.63 4.73
N TYR A 81 7.35 10.61 4.81
CA TYR A 81 7.14 9.47 5.71
C TYR A 81 7.25 9.84 7.20
N LEU A 82 8.19 10.71 7.55
CA LEU A 82 8.32 11.24 8.91
C LEU A 82 7.15 12.17 9.26
N ALA A 83 6.67 12.97 8.30
CA ALA A 83 5.49 13.80 8.49
C ALA A 83 4.24 12.94 8.74
N ASN A 84 4.10 11.82 8.00
CA ASN A 84 3.00 10.88 8.23
C ASN A 84 2.99 10.32 9.66
N LEU A 85 4.15 10.23 10.33
CA LEU A 85 4.26 9.73 11.72
C LEU A 85 3.38 10.50 12.71
N ALA A 86 3.14 11.80 12.48
CA ALA A 86 2.32 12.63 13.34
C ALA A 86 0.85 12.15 13.42
N ASP A 87 0.36 11.48 12.38
CA ASP A 87 -1.04 11.09 12.23
C ASP A 87 -1.26 9.57 12.35
N VAL A 88 -0.21 8.80 12.66
CA VAL A 88 -0.30 7.34 12.72
C VAL A 88 -0.99 6.87 14.00
N ASN A 89 -1.94 5.95 13.84
CA ASN A 89 -2.71 5.40 14.97
C ASN A 89 -2.01 4.21 15.67
N ASN A 90 -1.08 3.52 14.99
CA ASN A 90 -0.39 2.33 15.50
C ASN A 90 1.13 2.45 15.42
N VAL A 91 1.84 2.04 16.49
CA VAL A 91 3.31 2.04 16.52
C VAL A 91 3.93 1.21 15.39
N ARG A 92 3.31 0.06 15.03
CA ARG A 92 3.75 -0.78 13.92
C ARG A 92 3.82 -0.01 12.59
N ASP A 93 2.79 0.79 12.33
CA ASP A 93 2.65 1.57 11.10
C ASP A 93 3.69 2.72 11.08
N GLY A 94 3.98 3.31 12.24
CA GLY A 94 5.00 4.34 12.40
C GLY A 94 6.43 3.82 12.23
N ILE A 95 6.70 2.58 12.63
CA ILE A 95 7.99 1.93 12.38
C ILE A 95 8.24 1.78 10.88
N ILE A 96 7.22 1.36 10.11
CA ILE A 96 7.34 1.16 8.65
C ILE A 96 7.75 2.47 7.96
N SER A 97 7.13 3.60 8.32
CA SER A 97 7.47 4.90 7.71
C SER A 97 8.83 5.42 8.18
N THR A 98 9.12 5.32 9.49
CA THR A 98 10.32 5.89 10.11
C THR A 98 11.59 5.16 9.72
N VAL A 99 11.59 3.82 9.81
CA VAL A 99 12.77 3.00 9.44
C VAL A 99 13.11 3.20 7.97
N SER A 100 12.10 3.23 7.10
CA SER A 100 12.29 3.47 5.67
C SER A 100 12.87 4.85 5.39
N ALA A 101 12.41 5.89 6.09
CA ALA A 101 12.94 7.24 5.95
C ALA A 101 14.43 7.32 6.35
N PHE A 102 14.79 6.74 7.49
CA PHE A 102 16.19 6.73 7.96
C PHE A 102 17.09 5.86 7.08
N LEU A 103 16.60 4.74 6.55
CA LEU A 103 17.34 3.91 5.61
C LEU A 103 17.70 4.72 4.35
N VAL A 104 16.72 5.39 3.75
CA VAL A 104 16.94 6.22 2.56
C VAL A 104 17.94 7.33 2.84
N TRP A 105 17.76 8.06 3.94
CA TRP A 105 18.69 9.12 4.34
C TRP A 105 20.10 8.58 4.59
N GLY A 106 20.23 7.40 5.20
CA GLY A 106 21.52 6.74 5.40
C GLY A 106 22.21 6.39 4.09
N ILE A 107 21.47 5.87 3.11
CA ILE A 107 22.01 5.55 1.77
C ILE A 107 22.46 6.83 1.05
N LEU A 108 21.64 7.87 1.07
CA LEU A 108 21.96 9.15 0.41
C LEU A 108 23.12 9.89 1.09
N ALA A 109 23.24 9.79 2.42
CA ALA A 109 24.34 10.37 3.17
C ALA A 109 25.69 9.68 2.87
N PHE A 110 25.67 8.41 2.46
CA PHE A 110 26.88 7.69 2.06
C PHE A 110 27.43 8.22 0.73
N ASP A 111 26.62 8.20 -0.33
CA ASP A 111 26.99 8.82 -1.62
C ASP A 111 25.76 9.07 -2.51
N ALA A 112 25.29 10.32 -2.53
CA ALA A 112 24.17 10.77 -3.36
C ALA A 112 24.53 10.96 -4.85
N ASN A 113 25.80 10.88 -5.23
CA ASN A 113 26.23 10.98 -6.62
C ASN A 113 26.34 9.61 -7.30
N ASN A 114 26.20 8.53 -6.53
CA ASN A 114 26.21 7.17 -7.06
C ASN A 114 24.81 6.78 -7.57
N ALA A 115 24.70 6.63 -8.90
CA ALA A 115 23.44 6.27 -9.56
C ALA A 115 22.81 4.97 -9.02
N ALA A 116 23.62 3.96 -8.68
CA ALA A 116 23.10 2.70 -8.16
C ALA A 116 22.46 2.87 -6.76
N LEU A 117 23.06 3.71 -5.91
CA LEU A 117 22.53 4.00 -4.58
C LEU A 117 21.26 4.83 -4.65
N VAL A 118 21.21 5.85 -5.52
CA VAL A 118 19.99 6.63 -5.75
C VAL A 118 18.88 5.74 -6.30
N GLY A 119 19.18 4.86 -7.26
CA GLY A 119 18.23 3.86 -7.77
C GLY A 119 17.71 2.92 -6.69
N LEU A 120 18.58 2.46 -5.79
CA LEU A 120 18.20 1.64 -4.64
C LEU A 120 17.23 2.38 -3.71
N THR A 121 17.43 3.68 -3.47
CA THR A 121 16.51 4.47 -2.65
C THR A 121 15.13 4.64 -3.31
N LEU A 122 15.08 4.91 -4.62
CA LEU A 122 13.83 4.99 -5.37
C LEU A 122 13.08 3.66 -5.35
N PHE A 123 13.80 2.55 -5.50
CA PHE A 123 13.24 1.20 -5.36
C PHE A 123 12.70 0.94 -3.95
N ALA A 124 13.42 1.37 -2.91
CA ALA A 124 12.95 1.25 -1.53
C ALA A 124 11.63 2.00 -1.32
N HIS A 125 11.50 3.23 -1.83
CA HIS A 125 10.25 3.98 -1.79
C HIS A 125 9.10 3.27 -2.51
N LEU A 126 9.37 2.67 -3.68
CA LEU A 126 8.37 1.89 -4.41
C LEU A 126 7.86 0.71 -3.58
N MET A 127 8.76 -0.04 -2.95
CA MET A 127 8.42 -1.16 -2.08
C MET A 127 7.62 -0.69 -0.86
N VAL A 128 8.01 0.42 -0.23
CA VAL A 128 7.28 1.00 0.90
C VAL A 128 5.87 1.41 0.48
N ALA A 129 5.71 2.09 -0.66
CA ALA A 129 4.40 2.48 -1.15
C ALA A 129 3.51 1.26 -1.45
N PHE A 130 4.09 0.20 -2.02
CA PHE A 130 3.41 -1.07 -2.22
C PHE A 130 2.95 -1.68 -0.89
N PHE A 131 3.87 -1.96 0.03
CA PHE A 131 3.54 -2.61 1.31
C PHE A 131 2.59 -1.77 2.15
N ALA A 132 2.79 -0.45 2.23
CA ALA A 132 1.95 0.44 3.00
C ALA A 132 0.54 0.55 2.43
N GLY A 133 0.41 0.53 1.10
CA GLY A 133 -0.88 0.46 0.40
C GLY A 133 -1.66 -0.83 0.72
N PHE A 134 -0.99 -1.99 0.64
CA PHE A 134 -1.64 -3.29 0.92
C PHE A 134 -1.92 -3.52 2.41
N ALA A 135 -0.99 -3.14 3.27
CA ALA A 135 -1.15 -3.26 4.73
C ALA A 135 -2.10 -2.20 5.32
N ARG A 136 -2.56 -1.24 4.50
CA ARG A 136 -3.40 -0.11 4.90
C ARG A 136 -2.79 0.65 6.10
N VAL A 137 -1.50 0.97 6.00
CA VAL A 137 -0.75 1.72 7.04
C VAL A 137 -1.49 3.01 7.38
N SER A 138 -1.80 3.21 8.66
CA SER A 138 -2.55 4.38 9.13
C SER A 138 -1.79 5.72 8.97
N GLY A 139 -2.54 6.83 9.02
CA GLY A 139 -2.03 8.19 8.90
C GLY A 139 -2.55 8.93 7.67
N SER A 140 -2.15 10.20 7.55
CA SER A 140 -2.59 11.13 6.50
C SER A 140 -2.41 10.58 5.07
N LEU A 141 -1.35 9.81 4.82
CA LEU A 141 -1.12 9.19 3.51
C LEU A 141 -2.17 8.12 3.14
N ARG A 142 -2.75 7.45 4.13
CA ARG A 142 -3.87 6.53 3.92
C ARG A 142 -5.18 7.28 3.81
N ASP A 143 -5.40 8.30 4.63
CA ASP A 143 -6.65 9.06 4.64
C ASP A 143 -6.86 9.83 3.32
N MET A 144 -5.76 10.33 2.73
CA MET A 144 -5.75 10.91 1.39
C MET A 144 -5.62 9.85 0.27
N ALA A 145 -5.45 8.58 0.64
CA ALA A 145 -5.21 7.45 -0.27
C ALA A 145 -4.10 7.76 -1.30
N LEU A 146 -2.98 8.27 -0.79
CA LEU A 146 -1.77 8.61 -1.52
C LEU A 146 -0.84 7.43 -1.71
N TRP A 147 -0.94 6.35 -0.91
CA TRP A 147 -0.08 5.17 -1.08
C TRP A 147 -0.13 4.56 -2.50
N PRO A 148 -1.32 4.32 -3.10
CA PRO A 148 -1.39 3.83 -4.48
C PRO A 148 -0.85 4.85 -5.49
N VAL A 149 -1.10 6.14 -5.26
CA VAL A 149 -0.61 7.23 -6.13
C VAL A 149 0.92 7.27 -6.13
N LEU A 150 1.54 7.21 -4.95
CA LEU A 150 2.99 7.14 -4.78
C LEU A 150 3.56 5.88 -5.43
N PHE A 151 2.89 4.73 -5.30
CA PHE A 151 3.33 3.50 -5.95
C PHE A 151 3.40 3.66 -7.48
N GLY A 152 2.34 4.16 -8.11
CA GLY A 152 2.32 4.39 -9.54
C GLY A 152 3.32 5.46 -10.00
N GLY A 153 3.41 6.57 -9.28
CA GLY A 153 4.32 7.67 -9.60
C GLY A 153 5.79 7.26 -9.48
N LEU A 154 6.14 6.54 -8.41
CA LEU A 154 7.50 6.01 -8.20
C LEU A 154 7.85 4.93 -9.21
N GLY A 155 6.88 4.13 -9.65
CA GLY A 155 7.10 3.14 -10.71
C GLY A 155 7.56 3.80 -12.01
N ILE A 156 6.86 4.84 -12.46
CA ILE A 156 7.25 5.62 -13.65
C ILE A 156 8.59 6.34 -13.44
N THR A 157 8.78 6.95 -12.27
CA THR A 157 10.02 7.65 -11.92
C THR A 157 11.22 6.71 -11.96
N LEU A 158 11.08 5.48 -11.43
CA LEU A 158 12.13 4.48 -11.42
C LEU A 158 12.44 3.98 -12.83
N VAL A 159 11.43 3.74 -13.66
CA VAL A 159 11.63 3.36 -15.07
C VAL A 159 12.41 4.45 -15.81
N GLY A 160 12.00 5.71 -15.66
CA GLY A 160 12.72 6.84 -16.26
C GLY A 160 14.14 7.00 -15.71
N PHE A 161 14.36 6.75 -14.42
CA PHE A 161 15.69 6.77 -13.82
C PHE A 161 16.61 5.70 -14.41
N VAL A 162 16.10 4.47 -14.56
CA VAL A 162 16.86 3.34 -15.12
C VAL A 162 17.28 3.66 -16.57
N ASP A 163 16.36 4.20 -17.37
CA ASP A 163 16.62 4.58 -18.77
C ASP A 163 17.70 5.69 -18.89
N LEU A 164 17.73 6.63 -17.94
CA LEU A 164 18.67 7.76 -17.98
C LEU A 164 20.07 7.44 -17.41
N PHE A 165 20.19 6.52 -16.45
CA PHE A 165 21.42 6.36 -15.66
C PHE A 165 21.94 4.93 -15.51
N LEU A 166 21.17 3.90 -15.86
CA LEU A 166 21.53 2.49 -15.60
C LEU A 166 21.49 1.59 -16.84
N ILE A 167 21.07 2.10 -18.00
CA ILE A 167 21.16 1.47 -19.32
C ILE A 167 22.29 2.14 -20.11
#